data_AF-A0A8B7RP45-F1
#
_entry.id   AF-A0A8B7RP45-F1
#
_cell.length_a   1.000
_cell.length_b   1.000
_cell.length_c   1.000
_cell.angle_alpha   90.00
_cell.angle_beta   90.00
_cell.angle_gamma   90.00
#
_symmetry.space_group_name_H-M   'P 1'
#
loop_
_entity.id
_entity.type
_entity.pdbx_description
1 polymer ?
#
loop_
_entity_poly.entity_id
_entity_poly.type
_entity_poly.pdbx_seq_one_letter_code
_entity_poly.pdbx_strand_id
1 'polypeptide(L)'
;MIILIYLFVLLWEEAHGWGYKNGIFHNSIWLEQAAGVYHREARSGKYKLTYAEAKAVCEYEGGRLATYKQLEAARKIGFHVCAAGWMAKGRVGYPIVKPGSNCGFGKTGIIDYGVRLNRSERWDAYCYNPHAKECGGIFTDPKRIFKSPGFPNEYEDNQICYWHIRLKYGQRVHLSFLEFDLEDDPACLADYVEIFDSYDDIHGFVGRYCGDELPEDIISTGNGSKLRSETDFFSQCHQK
;
A
#
# COMPACT_ATOMS: atom_id res chain seq x y z
N MET A 1 37.91 -33.22 9.53
CA MET A 1 38.79 -32.18 10.12
C MET A 1 37.99 -30.88 10.14
N ILE A 2 37.64 -30.46 11.36
CA ILE A 2 37.05 -29.17 11.82
C ILE A 2 35.75 -28.68 11.15
N ILE A 3 34.67 -28.87 11.92
CA ILE A 3 33.37 -28.20 11.86
C ILE A 3 33.51 -26.77 12.40
N LEU A 4 32.86 -25.78 11.78
CA LEU A 4 32.45 -24.55 12.46
C LEU A 4 30.95 -24.31 12.24
N ILE A 5 30.17 -24.72 13.25
CA ILE A 5 28.77 -24.33 13.46
C ILE A 5 28.81 -23.00 14.20
N TYR A 6 28.27 -21.93 13.62
CA TYR A 6 27.93 -20.74 14.38
C TYR A 6 26.49 -20.86 14.88
N LEU A 7 26.36 -21.37 16.10
CA LEU A 7 25.16 -21.23 16.93
C LEU A 7 25.24 -19.83 17.55
N PHE A 8 24.52 -18.87 16.98
CA PHE A 8 24.29 -17.58 17.62
C PHE A 8 23.07 -17.72 18.53
N VAL A 9 23.31 -18.10 19.80
CA VAL A 9 22.29 -18.05 20.85
C VAL A 9 22.20 -16.60 21.32
N LEU A 10 21.20 -15.86 20.83
CA LEU A 10 20.76 -14.65 21.50
C LEU A 10 19.91 -15.09 22.70
N LEU A 11 20.55 -15.12 23.88
CA LEU A 11 19.87 -14.98 25.17
C LEU A 11 19.28 -13.57 25.22
N TRP A 12 18.05 -13.42 24.73
CA TRP A 12 17.21 -12.30 25.10
C TRP A 12 16.29 -12.79 26.21
N GLU A 13 16.34 -12.13 27.37
CA GLU A 13 15.32 -12.27 28.39
C GLU A 13 13.94 -12.23 27.74
N GLU A 14 13.08 -13.17 28.13
CA GLU A 14 11.70 -13.28 27.71
C GLU A 14 11.01 -11.90 27.85
N ALA A 15 10.93 -11.16 26.74
CA ALA A 15 9.98 -10.07 26.62
C ALA A 15 8.61 -10.72 26.76
N HIS A 16 7.98 -10.48 27.91
CA HIS A 16 6.77 -11.16 28.37
C HIS A 16 5.81 -11.40 27.20
N GLY A 17 5.62 -12.69 26.91
CA GLY A 17 4.70 -13.17 25.90
C GLY A 17 3.33 -12.55 26.08
N TRP A 18 2.78 -12.07 24.97
CA TRP A 18 1.47 -11.48 24.89
C TRP A 18 0.43 -12.49 25.43
N GLY A 19 -0.16 -12.18 26.59
CA GLY A 19 -1.01 -13.10 27.33
C GLY A 19 -2.34 -13.38 26.63
N TYR A 20 -2.58 -14.67 26.35
CA TYR A 20 -3.87 -15.27 26.00
C TYR A 20 -4.88 -14.99 27.12
N LYS A 21 -5.85 -14.09 26.90
CA LYS A 21 -6.95 -13.83 27.84
C LYS A 21 -8.28 -14.25 27.22
N ASN A 22 -9.08 -14.98 28.00
CA ASN A 22 -10.47 -15.35 27.68
C ASN A 22 -10.67 -16.15 26.38
N GLY A 23 -9.69 -16.96 25.96
CA GLY A 23 -9.81 -17.77 24.74
C GLY A 23 -9.73 -16.99 23.43
N ILE A 24 -9.29 -15.71 23.49
CA ILE A 24 -9.13 -14.85 22.32
C ILE A 24 -7.66 -14.41 22.23
N PHE A 25 -7.05 -14.71 21.08
CA PHE A 25 -5.76 -14.12 20.70
C PHE A 25 -5.97 -12.65 20.33
N HIS A 26 -5.39 -11.75 21.11
CA HIS A 26 -5.34 -10.32 20.75
C HIS A 26 -4.10 -10.03 19.88
N ASN A 27 -4.36 -9.44 18.71
CA ASN A 27 -3.41 -8.80 17.78
C ASN A 27 -2.67 -9.65 16.74
N SER A 28 -3.43 -10.43 15.97
CA SER A 28 -3.03 -10.87 14.63
C SER A 28 -4.24 -10.83 13.70
N ILE A 29 -4.66 -9.62 13.37
CA ILE A 29 -5.46 -9.36 12.18
C ILE A 29 -4.55 -8.58 11.24
N TRP A 30 -4.68 -8.79 9.92
CA TRP A 30 -3.86 -8.27 8.81
C TRP A 30 -2.91 -9.29 8.15
N LEU A 31 -3.48 -10.44 7.81
CA LEU A 31 -3.20 -11.26 6.63
C LEU A 31 -4.60 -11.41 5.98
N GLU A 32 -4.93 -11.04 4.74
CA GLU A 32 -4.21 -10.85 3.48
C GLU A 32 -5.04 -9.89 2.59
N GLN A 33 -4.38 -9.19 1.65
CA GLN A 33 -4.98 -8.42 0.55
C GLN A 33 -5.90 -7.27 1.00
N ALA A 34 -5.56 -6.01 0.71
CA ALA A 34 -6.55 -4.93 0.77
C ALA A 34 -7.61 -5.17 -0.32
N ALA A 35 -8.54 -6.11 -0.11
CA ALA A 35 -9.55 -6.70 -1.00
C ALA A 35 -9.71 -6.07 -2.41
N GLY A 36 -8.65 -6.03 -3.21
CA GLY A 36 -8.58 -5.26 -4.45
C GLY A 36 -8.75 -3.73 -4.37
N VAL A 37 -8.97 -3.11 -3.20
CA VAL A 37 -9.27 -1.68 -3.07
C VAL A 37 -8.04 -0.83 -2.80
N TYR A 38 -7.89 0.25 -3.55
CA TYR A 38 -6.80 1.23 -3.40
C TYR A 38 -7.29 2.66 -3.68
N HIS A 39 -6.50 3.65 -3.27
CA HIS A 39 -6.79 5.08 -3.43
C HIS A 39 -6.00 5.67 -4.60
N ARG A 40 -6.58 6.63 -5.33
CA ARG A 40 -5.94 7.32 -6.45
C ARG A 40 -6.23 8.80 -6.49
N GLU A 41 -5.16 9.59 -6.59
CA GLU A 41 -5.21 11.01 -6.92
C GLU A 41 -5.07 11.21 -8.44
N ALA A 42 -5.31 12.43 -8.92
CA ALA A 42 -4.92 12.74 -10.30
C ALA A 42 -3.40 12.89 -10.40
N ARG A 43 -2.85 12.74 -11.60
CA ARG A 43 -1.44 13.11 -11.88
C ARG A 43 -1.13 14.58 -11.55
N SER A 44 -2.13 15.45 -11.58
CA SER A 44 -2.03 16.88 -11.22
C SER A 44 -2.27 17.15 -9.73
N GLY A 45 -2.34 16.09 -8.92
CA GLY A 45 -2.50 16.11 -7.47
C GLY A 45 -3.92 15.87 -6.97
N LYS A 46 -4.08 16.08 -5.66
CA LYS A 46 -5.28 15.80 -4.89
C LYS A 46 -6.52 16.62 -5.28
N TYR A 47 -7.67 15.98 -5.21
CA TYR A 47 -9.00 16.54 -5.47
C TYR A 47 -9.12 17.21 -6.84
N LYS A 48 -8.65 16.50 -7.86
CA LYS A 48 -8.69 16.98 -9.25
C LYS A 48 -9.56 16.13 -10.17
N LEU A 49 -10.06 14.97 -9.75
CA LEU A 49 -10.83 14.07 -10.63
C LEU A 49 -12.33 14.34 -10.53
N THR A 50 -12.97 14.61 -11.67
CA THR A 50 -14.42 14.46 -11.82
C THR A 50 -14.82 12.99 -11.75
N TYR A 51 -16.12 12.69 -11.63
CA TYR A 51 -16.57 11.29 -11.57
C TYR A 51 -16.18 10.50 -12.83
N ALA A 52 -16.24 11.14 -14.00
CA ALA A 52 -15.86 10.51 -15.26
C ALA A 52 -14.35 10.24 -15.33
N GLU A 53 -13.53 11.20 -14.91
CA GLU A 53 -12.07 11.05 -14.86
C GLU A 53 -11.65 10.00 -13.83
N ALA A 54 -12.25 10.00 -12.63
CA ALA A 54 -12.00 9.00 -11.59
C ALA A 54 -12.34 7.58 -12.07
N LYS A 55 -13.45 7.45 -12.80
CA LYS A 55 -13.82 6.18 -13.41
C LYS A 55 -12.79 5.74 -14.45
N ALA A 56 -12.37 6.64 -15.34
CA ALA A 56 -11.39 6.36 -16.38
C ALA A 56 -10.02 5.98 -15.79
N VAL A 57 -9.58 6.63 -14.71
CA VAL A 57 -8.33 6.28 -14.01
C VAL A 57 -8.38 4.85 -13.48
N CYS A 58 -9.46 4.46 -12.79
CA CYS A 58 -9.57 3.09 -12.31
C CYS A 58 -9.66 2.05 -13.44
N GLU A 59 -10.34 2.37 -14.54
CA GLU A 59 -10.46 1.47 -15.71
C GLU A 59 -9.13 1.31 -16.46
N TYR A 60 -8.36 2.40 -16.59
CA TYR A 60 -7.02 2.37 -17.17
C TYR A 60 -6.06 1.47 -16.39
N GLU A 61 -6.28 1.30 -15.09
CA GLU A 61 -5.49 0.45 -14.21
C GLU A 61 -6.05 -0.99 -14.07
N GLY A 62 -6.84 -1.43 -15.05
CA GLY A 62 -7.43 -2.77 -15.07
C GLY A 62 -8.50 -3.00 -14.00
N GLY A 63 -8.94 -1.93 -13.34
CA GLY A 63 -9.91 -1.97 -12.25
C GLY A 63 -11.23 -1.27 -12.61
N ARG A 64 -11.94 -0.89 -11.56
CA ARG A 64 -13.15 -0.06 -11.63
C ARG A 64 -13.31 0.72 -10.33
N LEU A 65 -14.19 1.71 -10.28
CA LEU A 65 -14.51 2.36 -9.01
C LEU A 65 -15.01 1.32 -7.97
N ALA A 66 -14.45 1.40 -6.77
CA ALA A 66 -14.81 0.55 -5.64
C ALA A 66 -16.25 0.83 -5.21
N THR A 67 -16.97 -0.23 -4.87
CA THR A 67 -18.28 -0.09 -4.22
C THR A 67 -18.10 0.27 -2.75
N TYR A 68 -19.13 0.89 -2.15
CA TYR A 68 -19.15 1.15 -0.70
C TYR A 68 -18.85 -0.10 0.13
N LYS A 69 -19.40 -1.26 -0.25
CA LYS A 69 -19.16 -2.53 0.44
C LYS A 69 -17.70 -2.98 0.35
N GLN A 70 -17.08 -2.79 -0.81
CA GLN A 70 -15.66 -3.11 -1.02
C GLN A 70 -14.78 -2.17 -0.19
N LEU A 71 -15.06 -0.87 -0.20
CA LEU A 71 -14.33 0.11 0.60
C LEU A 71 -14.51 -0.13 2.11
N GLU A 72 -15.72 -0.46 2.56
CA GLU A 72 -15.97 -0.81 3.97
C GLU A 72 -15.29 -2.13 4.37
N ALA A 73 -15.24 -3.11 3.46
CA ALA A 73 -14.46 -4.33 3.68
C ALA A 73 -12.96 -4.01 3.82
N ALA A 74 -12.42 -3.20 2.90
CA ALA A 74 -11.04 -2.71 2.95
C ALA A 74 -10.75 -1.95 4.26
N ARG A 75 -11.64 -1.05 4.68
CA ARG A 75 -11.53 -0.31 5.94
C ARG A 75 -11.55 -1.24 7.15
N LYS A 76 -12.50 -2.18 7.20
CA LYS A 76 -12.55 -3.19 8.26
C LYS A 76 -11.27 -3.98 8.32
N ILE A 77 -10.53 -4.06 7.22
CA ILE A 77 -9.21 -4.70 7.17
C ILE A 77 -7.99 -3.76 7.33
N GLY A 78 -8.19 -2.53 7.80
CA GLY A 78 -7.10 -1.62 8.11
C GLY A 78 -6.75 -0.60 7.02
N PHE A 79 -7.49 -0.56 5.91
CA PHE A 79 -7.35 0.50 4.90
C PHE A 79 -7.85 1.85 5.43
N HIS A 80 -6.93 2.79 5.67
CA HIS A 80 -7.20 4.11 6.25
C HIS A 80 -6.69 5.19 5.33
N VAL A 81 -7.56 6.08 4.85
CA VAL A 81 -7.16 7.18 3.97
C VAL A 81 -7.87 8.45 4.38
N CYS A 82 -7.10 9.53 4.55
CA CYS A 82 -7.62 10.84 4.95
C CYS A 82 -7.94 11.76 3.76
N ALA A 83 -8.65 11.21 2.78
CA ALA A 83 -8.94 11.89 1.53
C ALA A 83 -10.27 11.43 0.95
N ALA A 84 -11.18 12.36 0.69
CA ALA A 84 -12.46 12.04 0.08
C ALA A 84 -12.31 11.68 -1.40
N GLY A 85 -12.90 10.55 -1.79
CA GLY A 85 -12.78 10.04 -3.15
C GLY A 85 -14.10 9.51 -3.70
N TRP A 86 -14.18 9.48 -5.02
CA TRP A 86 -15.27 8.87 -5.77
C TRP A 86 -15.30 7.35 -5.57
N MET A 87 -16.50 6.83 -5.40
CA MET A 87 -16.86 5.42 -5.38
C MET A 87 -17.89 5.14 -6.48
N ALA A 88 -18.15 3.85 -6.73
CA ALA A 88 -19.16 3.41 -7.68
C ALA A 88 -20.53 4.07 -7.43
N LYS A 89 -21.29 4.29 -8.51
CA LYS A 89 -22.56 5.04 -8.51
C LYS A 89 -22.40 6.52 -8.13
N GLY A 90 -21.16 7.02 -8.18
CA GLY A 90 -20.72 8.36 -7.80
C GLY A 90 -21.17 8.78 -6.40
N ARG A 91 -20.96 7.86 -5.46
CA ARG A 91 -20.90 8.19 -4.04
C ARG A 91 -19.53 8.74 -3.73
N VAL A 92 -19.42 9.64 -2.75
CA VAL A 92 -18.14 10.17 -2.27
C VAL A 92 -18.00 9.86 -0.79
N GLY A 93 -16.79 9.58 -0.34
CA GLY A 93 -16.49 9.33 1.07
C GLY A 93 -15.06 8.85 1.26
N TYR A 94 -14.70 8.45 2.47
CA TYR A 94 -13.36 7.94 2.78
C TYR A 94 -13.31 7.02 4.01
N PRO A 95 -12.40 6.03 4.04
CA PRO A 95 -12.36 5.02 5.09
C PRO A 95 -11.50 5.43 6.29
N ILE A 96 -12.08 5.39 7.49
CA ILE A 96 -11.39 5.66 8.76
C ILE A 96 -11.35 4.43 9.67
N VAL A 97 -10.15 3.90 9.83
CA VAL A 97 -9.84 2.77 10.73
C VAL A 97 -9.65 3.22 12.18
N LYS A 98 -8.81 4.24 12.39
CA LYS A 98 -8.50 4.78 13.72
C LYS A 98 -9.04 6.20 13.85
N PRO A 99 -9.73 6.54 14.95
CA PRO A 99 -10.24 7.88 15.15
C PRO A 99 -9.06 8.84 15.40
N GLY A 100 -9.02 9.94 14.65
CA GLY A 100 -8.09 11.04 14.87
C GLY A 100 -8.84 12.38 14.94
N SER A 101 -8.26 13.38 15.60
CA SER A 101 -8.79 14.75 15.58
C SER A 101 -8.72 15.35 14.18
N ASN A 102 -7.65 15.01 13.43
CA ASN A 102 -7.35 15.58 12.13
C ASN A 102 -7.98 14.80 10.98
N CYS A 103 -8.51 13.59 11.24
CA CYS A 103 -9.08 12.72 10.23
C CYS A 103 -10.25 11.90 10.76
N GLY A 104 -11.42 12.03 10.12
CA GLY A 104 -12.65 11.36 10.54
C GLY A 104 -13.37 12.01 11.72
N PHE A 105 -12.88 13.15 12.23
CA PHE A 105 -13.50 13.91 13.32
C PHE A 105 -13.81 13.04 14.56
N GLY A 106 -12.87 12.18 14.94
CA GLY A 106 -13.04 11.24 16.06
C GLY A 106 -13.96 10.05 15.78
N LYS A 107 -14.44 9.87 14.54
CA LYS A 107 -15.30 8.75 14.13
C LYS A 107 -14.52 7.72 13.33
N THR A 108 -14.90 6.45 13.47
CA THR A 108 -14.46 5.33 12.62
C THR A 108 -15.57 4.94 11.65
N GLY A 109 -15.21 4.35 10.51
CA GLY A 109 -16.16 3.96 9.47
C GLY A 109 -15.86 4.65 8.14
N ILE A 110 -16.72 4.44 7.14
CA ILE A 110 -16.71 5.31 5.96
C ILE A 110 -17.35 6.64 6.34
N ILE A 111 -16.58 7.73 6.27
CA ILE A 111 -17.15 9.07 6.30
C ILE A 111 -17.81 9.30 4.94
N ASP A 112 -19.13 9.14 4.92
CA ASP A 112 -19.93 9.06 3.70
C ASP A 112 -20.58 10.41 3.39
N TYR A 113 -20.23 11.00 2.24
CA TYR A 113 -20.81 12.24 1.72
C TYR A 113 -22.02 12.00 0.81
N GLY A 114 -22.42 10.74 0.63
CA GLY A 114 -23.57 10.34 -0.17
C GLY A 114 -23.32 10.39 -1.67
N VAL A 115 -24.38 10.15 -2.44
CA VAL A 115 -24.34 10.23 -3.90
C VAL A 115 -24.35 11.70 -4.32
N ARG A 116 -23.35 12.11 -5.11
CA ARG A 116 -23.25 13.50 -5.59
C ARG A 116 -24.07 13.68 -6.86
N LEU A 117 -24.97 14.66 -6.86
CA LEU A 117 -25.75 15.02 -8.07
C LEU A 117 -24.86 15.71 -9.11
N ASN A 118 -23.95 16.57 -8.66
CA ASN A 118 -22.97 17.21 -9.54
C ASN A 118 -21.77 16.27 -9.75
N ARG A 119 -21.74 15.61 -10.93
CA ARG A 119 -20.66 14.70 -11.32
C ARG A 119 -19.35 15.40 -11.72
N SER A 120 -19.38 16.73 -11.83
CA SER A 120 -18.21 17.57 -12.15
C SER A 120 -17.49 18.09 -10.91
N GLU A 121 -17.97 17.78 -9.70
CA GLU A 121 -17.19 18.00 -8.48
C GLU A 121 -15.85 17.25 -8.55
N ARG A 122 -14.82 17.78 -7.91
CA ARG A 122 -13.48 17.19 -7.96
C ARG A 122 -13.12 16.55 -6.63
N TRP A 123 -12.75 15.28 -6.69
CA TRP A 123 -12.36 14.45 -5.58
C TRP A 123 -11.21 13.53 -6.01
N ASP A 124 -10.73 12.69 -5.11
CA ASP A 124 -9.85 11.58 -5.48
C ASP A 124 -10.70 10.38 -5.95
N ALA A 125 -10.14 9.19 -6.06
CA ALA A 125 -10.85 7.98 -6.45
C ALA A 125 -10.51 6.80 -5.53
N TYR A 126 -11.52 5.97 -5.25
CA TYR A 126 -11.30 4.64 -4.69
C TYR A 126 -11.56 3.62 -5.79
N CYS A 127 -10.52 2.90 -6.17
CA CYS A 127 -10.56 1.89 -7.21
C CYS A 127 -10.64 0.49 -6.58
N TYR A 128 -11.11 -0.47 -7.36
CA TYR A 128 -11.16 -1.88 -7.03
C TYR A 128 -10.68 -2.68 -8.23
N ASN A 129 -9.60 -3.44 -8.04
CA ASN A 129 -9.13 -4.44 -8.99
C ASN A 129 -9.09 -5.81 -8.27
N PRO A 130 -9.94 -6.79 -8.66
CA PRO A 130 -9.93 -8.12 -8.03
C PRO A 130 -8.62 -8.89 -8.26
N HIS A 131 -7.88 -8.57 -9.32
CA HIS A 131 -6.58 -9.18 -9.67
C HIS A 131 -5.41 -8.53 -8.92
N ALA A 132 -5.59 -7.36 -8.30
CA ALA A 132 -4.62 -6.81 -7.35
C ALA A 132 -4.45 -7.70 -6.09
N LYS A 133 -5.16 -8.82 -6.00
CA LYS A 133 -4.97 -9.89 -5.02
C LYS A 133 -3.80 -10.82 -5.34
N GLU A 134 -3.36 -10.85 -6.59
CA GLU A 134 -2.32 -11.77 -7.07
C GLU A 134 -0.91 -11.31 -6.68
N CYS A 135 -0.77 -10.06 -6.22
CA CYS A 135 0.49 -9.48 -5.79
C CYS A 135 0.30 -8.32 -4.81
N GLY A 136 1.35 -7.98 -4.07
CA GLY A 136 1.24 -7.00 -2.98
C GLY A 136 1.00 -7.59 -1.59
N GLY A 137 0.69 -6.74 -0.62
CA GLY A 137 0.31 -7.11 0.74
C GLY A 137 0.96 -6.25 1.83
N ILE A 138 0.61 -6.53 3.09
CA ILE A 138 1.22 -5.85 4.24
C ILE A 138 2.30 -6.77 4.81
N PHE A 139 3.51 -6.27 4.94
CA PHE A 139 4.64 -6.99 5.53
C PHE A 139 4.96 -6.44 6.90
N THR A 140 4.98 -7.31 7.90
CA THR A 140 5.31 -6.94 9.30
C THR A 140 6.51 -7.69 9.84
N ASP A 141 7.05 -8.61 9.04
CA ASP A 141 8.22 -9.39 9.38
C ASP A 141 9.47 -8.50 9.45
N PRO A 142 10.37 -8.71 10.42
CA PRO A 142 11.60 -7.92 10.55
C PRO A 142 12.58 -8.13 9.39
N LYS A 143 12.40 -9.21 8.62
CA LYS A 143 13.17 -9.51 7.41
C LYS A 143 12.30 -10.31 6.45
N ARG A 144 12.24 -9.89 5.20
CA ARG A 144 11.49 -10.59 4.15
C ARG A 144 12.15 -10.36 2.79
N ILE A 145 12.13 -11.39 1.96
CA ILE A 145 12.37 -11.30 0.52
C ILE A 145 11.02 -11.47 -0.15
N PHE A 146 10.68 -10.57 -1.07
CA PHE A 146 9.48 -10.64 -1.89
C PHE A 146 9.88 -10.41 -3.35
N LYS A 147 9.01 -10.81 -4.26
CA LYS A 147 9.29 -10.88 -5.69
C LYS A 147 8.10 -10.32 -6.46
N SER A 148 8.35 -9.88 -7.69
CA SER A 148 7.29 -9.67 -8.66
C SER A 148 6.53 -10.98 -8.89
N PRO A 149 5.25 -10.90 -9.29
CA PRO A 149 4.49 -12.06 -9.74
C PRO A 149 5.14 -12.66 -11.00
N GLY A 150 5.01 -13.96 -11.20
CA GLY A 150 5.62 -14.64 -12.35
C GLY A 150 7.11 -14.98 -12.16
N PHE A 151 7.84 -14.27 -11.30
CA PHE A 151 9.27 -14.48 -11.06
C PHE A 151 9.62 -15.97 -10.82
N PRO A 152 10.66 -16.52 -11.49
CA PRO A 152 11.67 -15.82 -12.28
C PRO A 152 11.30 -15.59 -13.76
N ASN A 153 10.06 -15.88 -14.16
CA ASN A 153 9.58 -15.55 -15.50
C ASN A 153 9.13 -14.09 -15.55
N GLU A 154 8.86 -13.62 -16.76
CA GLU A 154 8.25 -12.32 -17.06
C GLU A 154 7.00 -12.07 -16.21
N TYR A 155 6.79 -10.80 -15.85
CA TYR A 155 5.55 -10.35 -15.21
C TYR A 155 4.41 -10.27 -16.24
N GLU A 156 3.16 -10.30 -15.76
CA GLU A 156 1.98 -10.21 -16.64
C GLU A 156 1.64 -8.76 -16.96
N ASP A 157 0.97 -8.54 -18.10
CA ASP A 157 0.56 -7.22 -18.55
C ASP A 157 -0.50 -6.59 -17.64
N ASN A 158 -0.46 -5.26 -17.54
CA ASN A 158 -1.41 -4.45 -16.74
C ASN A 158 -1.43 -4.86 -15.26
N GLN A 159 -0.32 -5.43 -14.77
CA GLN A 159 -0.19 -5.86 -13.40
C GLN A 159 0.19 -4.68 -12.50
N ILE A 160 -0.56 -4.54 -11.41
CA ILE A 160 -0.36 -3.46 -10.44
C ILE A 160 -0.30 -4.07 -9.05
N CYS A 161 0.81 -3.84 -8.35
CA CYS A 161 1.09 -4.40 -7.04
C CYS A 161 1.39 -3.31 -6.02
N TYR A 162 0.94 -3.55 -4.78
CA TYR A 162 1.18 -2.65 -3.66
C TYR A 162 1.68 -3.44 -2.46
N TRP A 163 2.88 -3.14 -1.98
CA TRP A 163 3.40 -3.70 -0.75
C TRP A 163 3.57 -2.62 0.33
N HIS A 164 3.02 -2.87 1.51
CA HIS A 164 3.10 -1.96 2.65
C HIS A 164 3.94 -2.60 3.75
N ILE A 165 5.16 -2.12 3.97
CA ILE A 165 6.08 -2.63 4.99
C ILE A 165 5.90 -1.85 6.28
N ARG A 166 5.61 -2.55 7.39
CA ARG A 166 5.27 -1.94 8.67
C ARG A 166 6.06 -2.59 9.80
N LEU A 167 7.06 -1.86 10.31
CA LEU A 167 7.92 -2.34 11.39
C LEU A 167 7.51 -1.78 12.76
N LYS A 168 8.07 -2.36 13.83
CA LYS A 168 7.84 -1.87 15.20
C LYS A 168 8.58 -0.54 15.42
N TYR A 169 8.18 0.15 16.48
CA TYR A 169 8.84 1.38 16.91
C TYR A 169 10.36 1.18 17.10
N GLY A 170 11.14 2.14 16.62
CA GLY A 170 12.61 2.10 16.71
C GLY A 170 13.30 1.25 15.64
N GLN A 171 12.54 0.63 14.72
CA GLN A 171 13.08 -0.09 13.57
C GLN A 171 12.96 0.76 12.29
N ARG A 172 13.91 0.57 11.38
CA ARG A 172 13.93 1.17 10.03
C ARG A 172 13.91 0.07 8.99
N VAL A 173 13.28 0.36 7.86
CA VAL A 173 13.30 -0.50 6.69
C VAL A 173 14.62 -0.26 5.98
N HIS A 174 15.36 -1.32 5.72
CA HIS A 174 16.47 -1.32 4.77
C HIS A 174 16.04 -2.18 3.59
N LEU A 175 15.86 -1.54 2.45
CA LEU A 175 15.47 -2.16 1.20
C LEU A 175 16.70 -2.25 0.29
N SER A 176 16.90 -3.43 -0.26
CA SER A 176 17.89 -3.70 -1.31
C SER A 176 17.21 -4.47 -2.44
N PHE A 177 17.51 -4.09 -3.68
CA PHE A 177 17.10 -4.85 -4.86
C PHE A 177 18.14 -5.94 -5.12
N LEU A 178 17.68 -7.18 -5.28
CA LEU A 178 18.54 -8.33 -5.61
C LEU A 178 18.60 -8.59 -7.11
N GLU A 179 17.52 -8.26 -7.81
CA GLU A 179 17.33 -8.39 -9.25
C GLU A 179 16.28 -7.35 -9.66
N PHE A 180 16.49 -6.69 -10.80
CA PHE A 180 15.64 -5.62 -11.29
C PHE A 180 15.70 -5.62 -12.82
N ASP A 181 14.56 -5.81 -13.46
CA ASP A 181 14.42 -5.86 -14.91
C ASP A 181 12.98 -5.44 -15.26
N LEU A 182 12.83 -4.27 -15.87
CA LEU A 182 11.57 -3.66 -16.29
C LEU A 182 11.76 -2.98 -17.66
N GLU A 183 10.68 -2.75 -18.40
CA GLU A 183 10.74 -1.94 -19.63
C GLU A 183 11.40 -0.58 -19.33
N ASP A 184 12.51 -0.31 -20.03
CA ASP A 184 13.23 0.96 -19.91
C ASP A 184 12.60 2.02 -20.83
N ASP A 185 12.27 3.18 -20.25
CA ASP A 185 11.91 4.36 -21.01
C ASP A 185 12.46 5.63 -20.33
N PRO A 186 12.75 6.71 -21.10
CA PRO A 186 13.44 7.89 -20.58
C PRO A 186 12.77 8.59 -19.38
N ALA A 187 11.50 8.31 -19.11
CA ALA A 187 10.75 8.91 -18.01
C ALA A 187 10.12 7.88 -17.07
N CYS A 188 10.43 6.58 -17.21
CA CYS A 188 9.81 5.48 -16.47
C CYS A 188 8.28 5.63 -16.38
N LEU A 189 7.63 5.79 -17.54
CA LEU A 189 6.19 5.95 -17.69
C LEU A 189 5.49 4.69 -18.20
N ALA A 190 6.24 3.72 -18.74
CA ALA A 190 5.73 2.41 -19.10
C ALA A 190 5.66 1.51 -17.85
N ASP A 191 6.78 0.86 -17.53
CA ASP A 191 6.91 -0.07 -16.41
C ASP A 191 7.80 0.53 -15.34
N TYR A 192 7.34 0.49 -14.08
CA TYR A 192 8.09 1.14 -13.02
C TYR A 192 7.78 0.61 -11.63
N VAL A 193 8.75 0.82 -10.74
CA VAL A 193 8.58 0.72 -9.29
C VAL A 193 8.70 2.11 -8.67
N GLU A 194 7.72 2.50 -7.86
CA GLU A 194 7.76 3.68 -7.01
C GLU A 194 7.89 3.28 -5.54
N ILE A 195 8.67 4.08 -4.81
CA ILE A 195 8.91 3.88 -3.39
C ILE A 195 8.50 5.13 -2.63
N PHE A 196 7.74 4.94 -1.56
CA PHE A 196 7.29 5.98 -0.66
C PHE A 196 7.72 5.64 0.78
N ASP A 197 8.46 6.55 1.40
CA ASP A 197 8.90 6.49 2.80
C ASP A 197 8.06 7.44 3.66
N SER A 198 6.77 7.11 3.81
CA SER A 198 5.87 7.81 4.72
C SER A 198 4.62 7.00 5.05
N TYR A 199 3.79 7.53 5.94
CA TYR A 199 2.50 6.93 6.32
C TYR A 199 1.39 7.15 5.26
N ASP A 200 1.61 8.00 4.26
CA ASP A 200 0.68 8.22 3.15
C ASP A 200 1.41 8.29 1.79
N ASP A 201 0.71 7.93 0.71
CA ASP A 201 1.22 7.93 -0.67
C ASP A 201 1.50 9.34 -1.24
N ILE A 202 1.40 10.39 -0.40
CA ILE A 202 1.38 11.80 -0.82
C ILE A 202 2.65 12.51 -0.33
N HIS A 203 3.10 12.17 0.87
CA HIS A 203 4.34 12.66 1.45
C HIS A 203 5.40 11.55 1.38
N GLY A 204 6.68 11.91 1.22
CA GLY A 204 7.78 10.95 1.27
C GLY A 204 8.02 10.11 0.02
N PHE A 205 7.66 10.58 -1.18
CA PHE A 205 8.16 9.99 -2.42
C PHE A 205 9.69 9.92 -2.40
N VAL A 206 10.24 8.72 -2.57
CA VAL A 206 11.68 8.46 -2.59
C VAL A 206 12.19 8.48 -4.02
N GLY A 207 11.52 7.77 -4.91
CA GLY A 207 11.93 7.66 -6.31
C GLY A 207 11.05 6.73 -7.11
N ARG A 208 11.24 6.81 -8.43
CA ARG A 208 10.67 5.93 -9.44
C ARG A 208 11.80 5.30 -10.24
N TYR A 209 11.72 4.00 -10.48
CA TYR A 209 12.78 3.19 -11.08
C TYR A 209 12.23 2.31 -12.20
N CYS A 210 12.98 2.16 -13.29
CA CYS A 210 12.71 1.28 -14.44
C CYS A 210 14.04 0.85 -15.09
N GLY A 211 13.99 -0.03 -16.10
CA GLY A 211 15.17 -0.61 -16.74
C GLY A 211 15.77 -1.81 -16.01
N ASP A 212 17.03 -2.12 -16.31
CA ASP A 212 17.76 -3.29 -15.81
C ASP A 212 18.88 -2.95 -14.80
N GLU A 213 19.08 -1.66 -14.52
CA GLU A 213 20.03 -1.21 -13.50
C GLU A 213 19.44 -1.35 -12.09
N LEU A 214 20.19 -2.01 -11.20
CA LEU A 214 19.78 -2.16 -9.79
C LEU A 214 19.73 -0.79 -9.09
N PRO A 215 18.58 -0.39 -8.52
CA PRO A 215 18.50 0.82 -7.70
C PRO A 215 19.38 0.73 -6.45
N GLU A 216 19.86 1.88 -5.97
CA GLU A 216 20.60 1.96 -4.71
C GLU A 216 19.77 1.51 -3.51
N ASP A 217 20.45 1.03 -2.47
CA ASP A 217 19.82 0.65 -1.20
C ASP A 217 19.12 1.84 -0.55
N ILE A 218 17.88 1.62 -0.11
CA ILE A 218 17.04 2.64 0.53
C ILE A 218 16.89 2.32 2.01
N ILE A 219 17.14 3.32 2.86
CA ILE A 219 16.94 3.22 4.31
C ILE A 219 15.85 4.20 4.72
N SER A 220 14.78 3.70 5.34
CA SER A 220 13.68 4.55 5.78
C SER A 220 14.09 5.55 6.86
N THR A 221 13.50 6.73 6.81
CA THR A 221 13.85 7.88 7.67
C THR A 221 13.34 7.74 9.10
N GLY A 222 12.30 6.93 9.33
CA GLY A 222 11.80 6.44 10.63
C GLY A 222 12.13 7.35 11.82
N ASN A 223 11.42 8.48 11.95
CA ASN A 223 11.77 9.49 12.96
C ASN A 223 11.54 8.96 14.39
N GLY A 224 12.62 8.89 15.18
CA GLY A 224 12.74 8.16 16.45
C GLY A 224 11.99 8.74 17.65
N SER A 225 10.92 9.50 17.43
CA SER A 225 10.07 10.06 18.47
C SER A 225 8.61 9.83 18.08
N LYS A 226 8.00 8.74 18.56
CA LYS A 226 6.59 8.39 18.31
C LYS A 226 6.18 8.11 16.84
N LEU A 227 6.87 7.26 16.08
CA LEU A 227 6.29 6.75 14.83
C LEU A 227 6.58 5.27 14.57
N ARG A 228 5.54 4.60 14.10
CA ARG A 228 5.61 3.33 13.38
C ARG A 228 6.20 3.65 12.00
N SER A 229 7.25 2.94 11.57
CA SER A 229 7.78 3.07 10.20
C SER A 229 6.83 2.32 9.26
N GLU A 230 6.30 3.05 8.28
CA GLU A 230 5.52 2.51 7.17
C GLU A 230 6.27 2.89 5.88
N THR A 231 6.50 1.92 5.00
CA THR A 231 7.17 2.12 3.71
C THR A 231 6.35 1.38 2.67
N ASP A 232 5.92 2.13 1.66
CA ASP A 232 5.00 1.64 0.65
C ASP A 232 5.73 1.50 -0.69
N PHE A 233 5.47 0.38 -1.35
CA PHE A 233 6.04 -0.02 -2.62
C PHE A 233 4.91 -0.18 -3.62
N PHE A 234 5.03 0.53 -4.72
CA PHE A 234 4.10 0.45 -5.82
C PHE A 234 4.85 -0.07 -7.04
N SER A 235 4.37 -1.12 -7.68
CA SER A 235 4.85 -1.51 -9.00
C SER A 235 3.69 -1.51 -9.98
N GLN A 236 3.94 -0.97 -11.16
CA GLN A 236 3.01 -1.00 -12.28
C GLN A 236 3.76 -1.52 -13.51
N CYS A 237 3.15 -2.48 -14.19
CA CYS A 237 3.65 -3.11 -15.39
C CYS A 237 2.55 -3.08 -16.47
N HIS A 238 2.90 -2.63 -17.67
CA HIS A 238 2.13 -2.36 -18.88
C HIS A 238 2.98 -2.78 -20.08
N GLN A 239 2.93 -4.05 -20.50
CA GLN A 239 3.52 -4.39 -21.80
C GLN A 239 2.59 -3.95 -22.95
N LYS A 240 3.21 -3.45 -24.02
CA LYS A 240 2.54 -3.03 -25.28
C LYS A 240 2.04 -4.18 -26.13
#